data_AF-A0A542MZ11-F1
#
_entry.id   AF-A0A542MZ11-F1
#
_cell.length_a   1.000
_cell.length_b   1.000
_cell.length_c   1.000
_cell.angle_alpha   90.00
_cell.angle_beta   90.00
_cell.angle_gamma   90.00
#
_symmetry.space_group_name_H-M   'P 1'
#
loop_
_entity.id
_entity.type
_entity.pdbx_description
1 polymer ?
#
loop_
_entity_poly.entity_id
_entity_poly.type
_entity_poly.pdbx_seq_one_letter_code
_entity_poly.pdbx_strand_id
1 'polypeptide(L)'
;MTSASVPTSAAAPEPATPGPAFPAETRADRAKRLARRATQMEAAGWVSLARLVFLRPRVPAGAVAVPYHRPVTGILTIFIVLSALEVPIIDLIVHPWPFVRIPLLILGIWGVVFMLGMLAGYVTRPHAVGAGGLRIRQSTDLEIALSWDDVLSVARRREVRHRGPKFTPGRTDDAWTVHLPMQDETNLSVKLERPIEVAMPQGVVRIDEIRFWADDPTAFMDAARPHLEAAPASAA
;
A
#
# COMPACT_ATOMS: atom_id res chain seq x y z
N MET A 1 -45.63 8.93 -35.41
CA MET A 1 -44.18 8.67 -35.33
C MET A 1 -43.54 10.03 -35.14
N THR A 2 -43.15 10.42 -33.93
CA THR A 2 -41.84 10.09 -33.35
C THR A 2 -41.92 10.14 -31.82
N SER A 3 -41.65 9.01 -31.15
CA SER A 3 -41.51 8.94 -29.70
C SER A 3 -40.17 9.55 -29.28
N ALA A 4 -40.20 10.54 -28.38
CA ALA A 4 -39.01 11.01 -27.69
C ALA A 4 -38.82 10.17 -26.42
N SER A 5 -37.79 9.31 -26.43
CA SER A 5 -37.38 8.52 -25.28
C SER A 5 -36.70 9.42 -24.24
N VAL A 6 -37.25 9.43 -23.03
CA VAL A 6 -36.63 10.05 -21.85
C VAL A 6 -35.39 9.22 -21.46
N PRO A 7 -34.21 9.82 -21.27
CA PRO A 7 -33.06 9.08 -20.73
C PRO A 7 -33.32 8.72 -19.27
N THR A 8 -33.19 7.43 -18.96
CA THR A 8 -33.22 6.87 -17.61
C THR A 8 -32.19 7.61 -16.75
N SER A 9 -32.69 8.29 -15.72
CA SER A 9 -31.89 8.92 -14.67
C SER A 9 -30.96 7.88 -14.05
N ALA A 10 -29.65 8.12 -14.18
CA ALA A 10 -28.63 7.34 -13.49
C ALA A 10 -28.94 7.37 -11.98
N ALA A 11 -29.12 6.18 -11.39
CA ALA A 11 -29.33 6.02 -9.96
C ALA A 11 -28.25 6.80 -9.20
N ALA A 12 -28.68 7.65 -8.27
CA ALA A 12 -27.79 8.37 -7.37
C ALA A 12 -26.88 7.36 -6.64
N PRO A 13 -25.59 7.68 -6.41
CA PRO A 13 -24.71 6.82 -5.65
C PRO A 13 -25.32 6.61 -4.26
N GLU A 14 -25.57 5.36 -3.92
CA GLU A 14 -26.05 4.92 -2.62
C GLU A 14 -25.16 5.53 -1.52
N PRO A 15 -25.73 6.10 -0.44
CA PRO A 15 -24.94 6.74 0.61
C PRO A 15 -23.93 5.75 1.15
N ALA A 16 -22.65 6.08 1.02
CA ALA A 16 -21.56 5.23 1.47
C ALA A 16 -21.77 4.86 2.94
N THR A 17 -21.86 3.56 3.23
CA THR A 17 -21.93 3.07 4.60
C THR A 17 -20.81 3.71 5.41
N PRO A 18 -21.12 4.36 6.56
CA PRO A 18 -20.10 5.04 7.35
C PRO A 18 -19.03 4.02 7.74
N GLY A 19 -17.77 4.33 7.41
CA GLY A 19 -16.63 3.44 7.66
C GLY A 19 -16.43 3.09 9.14
N PRO A 20 -15.38 2.32 9.48
CA PRO A 20 -15.15 1.89 10.85
C PRO A 20 -15.15 3.07 11.81
N ALA A 21 -15.77 2.89 12.98
CA ALA A 21 -15.79 3.89 14.03
C ALA A 21 -14.38 4.03 14.63
N PHE A 22 -13.59 4.92 14.02
CA PHE A 22 -12.32 5.33 14.60
C PHE A 22 -12.57 6.28 15.78
N PRO A 23 -11.69 6.31 16.79
CA PRO A 23 -11.77 7.30 17.86
C PRO A 23 -11.88 8.70 17.25
N ALA A 24 -12.78 9.53 17.78
CA ALA A 24 -12.93 10.90 17.31
C ALA A 24 -11.63 11.67 17.56
N GLU A 25 -10.93 12.04 16.49
CA GLU A 25 -9.66 12.75 16.58
C GLU A 25 -9.87 14.25 16.52
N THR A 26 -9.20 14.98 17.41
CA THR A 26 -9.15 16.43 17.29
C THR A 26 -8.30 16.84 16.07
N ARG A 27 -8.50 18.05 15.54
CA ARG A 27 -7.65 18.59 14.45
C ARG A 27 -6.16 18.58 14.84
N ALA A 28 -5.85 18.77 16.13
CA ALA A 28 -4.49 18.72 16.66
C ALA A 28 -3.91 17.29 16.64
N ASP A 29 -4.70 16.26 17.00
CA ASP A 29 -4.27 14.86 16.91
C ASP A 29 -4.04 14.44 15.46
N ARG A 30 -4.90 14.91 14.55
CA ARG A 30 -4.74 14.72 13.10
C ARG A 30 -3.46 15.36 12.59
N ALA A 31 -3.20 16.62 12.95
CA ALA A 31 -1.98 17.32 12.57
C ALA A 31 -0.72 16.64 13.15
N LYS A 32 -0.74 16.26 14.43
CA LYS A 32 0.38 15.58 15.10
C LYS A 32 0.66 14.21 14.49
N ARG A 33 -0.36 13.44 14.12
CA ARG A 33 -0.19 12.16 13.42
C ARG A 33 0.35 12.37 12.01
N LEU A 34 -0.16 13.34 11.27
CA LEU A 34 0.34 13.65 9.93
C LEU A 34 1.80 14.11 9.98
N ALA A 35 2.15 14.97 10.93
CA ALA A 35 3.53 15.40 11.16
C ALA A 35 4.44 14.22 11.54
N ARG A 36 4.03 13.39 12.51
CA ARG A 36 4.76 12.17 12.89
C ARG A 36 4.93 11.22 11.72
N ARG A 37 3.89 11.04 10.90
CA ARG A 37 3.96 10.23 9.68
C ARG A 37 4.90 10.84 8.66
N ALA A 38 4.85 12.15 8.42
CA ALA A 38 5.79 12.81 7.52
C ALA A 38 7.24 12.57 7.96
N THR A 39 7.54 12.76 9.25
CA THR A 39 8.87 12.49 9.81
C THR A 39 9.24 11.00 9.76
N GLN A 40 8.30 10.09 10.00
CA GLN A 40 8.52 8.65 9.89
C GLN A 40 8.75 8.21 8.45
N MET A 41 8.01 8.78 7.49
CA MET A 41 8.16 8.53 6.06
C MET A 41 9.52 9.05 5.57
N GLU A 42 9.95 10.22 6.06
CA GLU A 42 11.27 10.77 5.74
C GLU A 42 12.39 9.91 6.33
N ALA A 43 12.34 9.62 7.63
CA ALA A 43 13.33 8.76 8.29
C ALA A 43 13.38 7.34 7.70
N ALA A 44 12.22 6.77 7.39
CA ALA A 44 12.15 5.46 6.77
C ALA A 44 12.51 5.50 5.27
N GLY A 45 12.38 6.65 4.60
CA GLY A 45 12.93 6.90 3.26
C GLY A 45 14.46 6.84 3.28
N TRP A 46 15.10 7.55 4.22
CA TRP A 46 16.56 7.49 4.42
C TRP A 46 17.05 6.08 4.79
N VAL A 47 16.35 5.38 5.68
CA VAL A 47 16.69 3.99 6.07
C VAL A 47 16.46 3.01 4.91
N SER A 48 15.42 3.21 4.10
CA SER A 48 15.16 2.36 2.94
C SER A 48 16.19 2.60 1.83
N LEU A 49 16.59 3.86 1.61
CA LEU A 49 17.69 4.24 0.73
C LEU A 49 19.00 3.58 1.17
N ALA A 50 19.35 3.69 2.46
CA ALA A 50 20.51 3.00 3.02
C ALA A 50 20.39 1.48 2.80
N ARG A 51 19.22 0.87 3.01
CA ARG A 51 19.04 -0.58 2.80
C ARG A 51 19.06 -1.03 1.35
N LEU A 52 18.63 -0.18 0.41
CA LEU A 52 18.76 -0.44 -1.02
C LEU A 52 20.24 -0.42 -1.40
N VAL A 53 20.98 0.58 -0.89
CA VAL A 53 22.44 0.67 -1.02
C VAL A 53 23.14 -0.55 -0.40
N PHE A 54 22.64 -1.08 0.72
CA PHE A 54 23.17 -2.27 1.40
C PHE A 54 22.50 -3.60 1.00
N LEU A 55 21.64 -3.62 -0.02
CA LEU A 55 20.96 -4.82 -0.55
C LEU A 55 20.35 -5.73 0.56
N ARG A 56 19.64 -5.15 1.54
CA ARG A 56 19.00 -5.92 2.64
C ARG A 56 17.47 -5.91 2.59
N PRO A 57 16.84 -6.75 1.75
CA PRO A 57 15.39 -6.96 1.77
C PRO A 57 14.91 -7.46 3.14
N ARG A 58 13.77 -6.95 3.63
CA ARG A 58 13.13 -7.46 4.85
C ARG A 58 12.28 -8.69 4.54
N VAL A 59 12.92 -9.80 4.20
CA VAL A 59 12.26 -11.08 3.99
C VAL A 59 12.64 -12.01 5.15
N PRO A 60 11.68 -12.52 5.94
CA PRO A 60 12.01 -13.54 6.94
C PRO A 60 12.62 -14.78 6.26
N ALA A 61 13.60 -15.41 6.92
CA ALA A 61 14.32 -16.56 6.35
C ALA A 61 13.34 -17.68 5.95
N GLY A 62 13.42 -18.14 4.71
CA GLY A 62 12.54 -19.19 4.16
C GLY A 62 11.18 -18.71 3.65
N ALA A 63 10.87 -17.42 3.69
CA ALA A 63 9.64 -16.88 3.12
C ALA A 63 9.83 -16.46 1.64
N VAL A 64 8.79 -16.69 0.83
CA VAL A 64 8.71 -16.22 -0.55
C VAL A 64 8.35 -14.74 -0.54
N ALA A 65 9.21 -13.94 -1.17
CA ALA A 65 9.01 -12.51 -1.35
C ALA A 65 8.17 -12.23 -2.59
N VAL A 66 6.99 -11.63 -2.43
CA VAL A 66 6.13 -11.23 -3.54
C VAL A 66 6.12 -9.69 -3.65
N PRO A 67 6.67 -9.12 -4.73
CA PRO A 67 6.68 -7.68 -4.94
C PRO A 67 5.27 -7.15 -5.26
N TYR A 68 5.04 -5.87 -4.99
CA TYR A 68 3.78 -5.16 -5.30
C TYR A 68 4.00 -3.78 -5.93
N HIS A 69 5.23 -3.49 -6.36
CA HIS A 69 5.69 -2.15 -6.68
C HIS A 69 5.72 -1.85 -8.18
N ARG A 70 5.52 -2.84 -9.06
CA ARG A 70 5.62 -2.64 -10.52
C ARG A 70 4.79 -1.46 -11.05
N PRO A 71 3.52 -1.25 -10.64
CA PRO A 71 2.71 -0.15 -11.18
C PRO A 71 3.30 1.24 -10.92
N VAL A 72 3.99 1.41 -9.79
CA VAL A 72 4.55 2.71 -9.34
C VAL A 72 6.00 2.88 -9.77
N THR A 73 6.73 1.77 -9.94
CA THR A 73 8.17 1.78 -10.24
C THR A 73 8.48 2.49 -11.54
N GLY A 74 7.73 2.23 -12.62
CA GLY A 74 7.96 2.86 -13.91
C GLY A 74 7.78 4.38 -13.84
N ILE A 75 6.68 4.83 -13.24
CA ILE A 75 6.37 6.26 -13.08
C ILE A 75 7.44 6.93 -12.22
N LEU A 76 7.74 6.39 -11.03
CA LEU A 76 8.78 6.95 -10.15
C LEU A 76 10.15 6.99 -10.84
N THR A 77 10.52 5.95 -11.59
CA THR A 77 11.80 5.94 -12.32
C THR A 77 11.87 7.07 -13.34
N ILE A 78 10.79 7.31 -14.09
CA ILE A 78 10.72 8.42 -15.05
C ILE A 78 10.88 9.77 -14.33
N PHE A 79 10.16 9.98 -13.23
CA PHE A 79 10.28 11.20 -12.43
C PHE A 79 11.69 11.39 -11.86
N ILE A 80 12.32 10.33 -11.35
CA ILE A 80 13.69 10.37 -10.83
C ILE A 80 14.67 10.77 -11.94
N VAL A 81 14.59 10.14 -13.12
CA VAL A 81 15.46 10.45 -14.25
C VAL A 81 15.24 11.88 -14.73
N LEU A 82 13.98 12.30 -14.89
CA LEU A 82 13.64 13.65 -15.33
C LEU A 82 14.15 14.70 -14.34
N SER A 83 13.92 14.52 -13.04
CA SER A 83 14.42 15.44 -12.01
C SER A 83 15.95 15.43 -11.92
N ALA A 84 16.61 14.29 -12.11
CA ALA A 84 18.07 14.22 -12.15
C ALA A 84 18.66 14.99 -13.35
N LEU A 85 17.93 15.06 -14.47
CA LEU A 85 18.29 15.89 -15.62
C LEU A 85 17.91 17.37 -15.42
N GLU A 86 16.82 17.64 -14.71
CA GLU A 86 16.34 19.00 -14.43
C GLU A 86 17.31 19.77 -13.54
N VAL A 87 17.90 19.12 -12.53
CA VAL A 87 18.87 19.75 -11.60
C VAL A 87 20.03 20.47 -12.33
N PRO A 88 20.81 19.83 -13.22
CA PRO A 88 21.89 20.50 -13.94
C PRO A 88 21.38 21.52 -14.98
N ILE A 89 20.19 21.33 -15.55
CA ILE A 89 19.60 22.31 -16.48
C ILE A 89 19.25 23.60 -15.72
N ILE A 90 18.59 23.48 -14.57
CA ILE A 90 18.29 24.62 -13.70
C ILE A 90 19.60 25.27 -13.25
N ASP A 91 20.59 24.48 -12.82
CA ASP A 91 21.90 24.99 -12.42
C ASP A 91 22.54 25.89 -13.48
N LEU A 92 22.47 25.48 -14.75
CA LEU A 92 22.97 26.25 -15.89
C LEU A 92 22.20 27.55 -16.10
N ILE A 93 20.87 27.52 -16.00
CA ILE A 93 20.00 28.68 -16.20
C ILE A 93 20.21 29.73 -15.10
N VAL A 94 20.27 29.30 -13.85
CA VAL A 94 20.37 30.21 -12.70
C VAL A 94 21.80 30.45 -12.22
N HIS A 95 22.80 29.94 -12.96
CA HIS A 95 24.23 30.14 -12.69
C HIS A 95 24.59 31.59 -12.33
N PRO A 96 24.04 32.65 -12.98
CA PRO A 96 24.37 34.04 -12.66
C PRO A 96 23.88 34.54 -11.29
N TRP A 97 22.92 33.86 -10.65
CA TRP A 97 22.29 34.29 -9.41
C TRP A 97 22.53 33.26 -8.28
N PRO A 98 23.68 33.33 -7.57
CA PRO A 98 24.04 32.37 -6.52
C PRO A 98 22.96 32.19 -5.44
N PHE A 99 22.28 33.26 -5.05
CA PHE A 99 21.24 33.25 -4.03
C PHE A 99 19.98 32.46 -4.45
N VAL A 100 19.73 32.32 -5.76
CA VAL A 100 18.62 31.52 -6.31
C VAL A 100 19.10 30.11 -6.63
N ARG A 101 20.33 29.99 -7.14
CA ARG A 101 21.00 28.73 -7.47
C ARG A 101 21.08 27.77 -6.29
N ILE A 102 21.61 28.23 -5.16
CA ILE A 102 21.90 27.36 -4.02
C ILE A 102 20.61 26.71 -3.47
N PRO A 103 19.51 27.46 -3.18
CA PRO A 103 18.26 26.84 -2.73
C PRO A 103 17.66 25.87 -3.75
N LEU A 104 17.69 26.19 -5.05
CA LEU A 104 17.16 25.32 -6.10
C LEU A 104 17.94 24.02 -6.22
N LEU A 105 19.27 24.08 -6.15
CA LEU A 105 20.11 22.88 -6.12
C LEU A 105 19.82 22.02 -4.90
N ILE A 106 19.74 22.63 -3.71
CA ILE A 106 19.42 21.90 -2.48
C ILE A 106 18.06 21.21 -2.61
N LEU A 107 17.04 21.93 -3.07
CA LEU A 107 15.69 21.39 -3.21
C LEU A 107 15.62 20.29 -4.28
N GLY A 108 16.28 20.47 -5.42
CA GLY A 108 16.32 19.50 -6.50
C GLY A 108 17.04 18.21 -6.10
N ILE A 109 18.23 18.32 -5.51
CA ILE A 109 18.98 17.16 -5.00
C ILE A 109 18.19 16.46 -3.90
N TRP A 110 17.63 17.21 -2.95
CA TRP A 110 16.80 16.65 -1.88
C TRP A 110 15.58 15.91 -2.43
N GLY A 111 14.90 16.49 -3.43
CA GLY A 111 13.76 15.86 -4.11
C GLY A 111 14.12 14.54 -4.80
N VAL A 112 15.25 14.49 -5.52
CA VAL A 112 15.75 13.25 -6.16
C VAL A 112 16.07 12.19 -5.11
N VAL A 113 16.79 12.55 -4.05
CA VAL A 113 17.13 11.63 -2.95
C VAL A 113 15.87 11.13 -2.24
N PHE A 114 14.88 12.00 -2.03
CA PHE A 114 13.59 11.66 -1.46
C PHE A 114 12.83 10.63 -2.32
N MET A 115 12.75 10.85 -3.63
CA MET A 115 12.10 9.92 -4.56
C MET A 115 12.82 8.57 -4.62
N LEU A 116 14.16 8.55 -4.59
CA LEU A 116 14.94 7.32 -4.50
C LEU A 116 14.65 6.56 -3.21
N GLY A 117 14.54 7.26 -2.07
CA GLY A 117 14.15 6.66 -0.79
C GLY A 117 12.75 6.06 -0.81
N MET A 118 11.81 6.72 -1.49
CA MET A 118 10.45 6.21 -1.69
C MET A 118 10.45 4.92 -2.54
N LEU A 119 11.16 4.93 -3.67
CA LEU A 119 11.31 3.76 -4.53
C LEU A 119 11.96 2.59 -3.77
N ALA A 120 13.01 2.88 -3.00
CA ALA A 120 13.66 1.90 -2.13
C ALA A 120 12.71 1.31 -1.08
N GLY A 121 11.82 2.12 -0.52
CA GLY A 121 10.80 1.67 0.44
C GLY A 121 9.87 0.62 -0.16
N TYR A 122 9.45 0.82 -1.41
CA TYR A 122 8.63 -0.13 -2.15
C TYR A 122 9.37 -1.43 -2.49
N VAL A 123 10.63 -1.35 -2.90
CA VAL A 123 11.44 -2.51 -3.31
C VAL A 123 11.87 -3.37 -2.10
N THR A 124 12.25 -2.75 -0.99
CA THR A 124 12.85 -3.46 0.16
C THR A 124 11.85 -4.16 1.09
N ARG A 125 10.56 -3.94 0.86
CA ARG A 125 9.47 -4.46 1.71
C ARG A 125 8.41 -5.22 0.90
N PRO A 126 8.78 -6.30 0.19
CA PRO A 126 7.79 -7.14 -0.48
C PRO A 126 6.83 -7.78 0.53
N HIS A 127 5.70 -8.27 0.05
CA HIS A 127 4.88 -9.21 0.79
C HIS A 127 5.70 -10.46 1.08
N ALA A 128 5.45 -11.10 2.22
CA ALA A 128 6.11 -12.34 2.57
C ALA A 128 5.08 -13.43 2.84
N VAL A 129 5.29 -14.60 2.22
CA VAL A 129 4.52 -15.83 2.43
C VAL A 129 5.49 -16.87 2.98
N GLY A 130 5.25 -17.41 4.17
CA GLY A 130 6.10 -18.45 4.73
C GLY A 130 5.39 -19.32 5.75
N ALA A 131 6.13 -20.24 6.37
CA ALA A 131 5.58 -21.19 7.33
C ALA A 131 4.89 -20.52 8.53
N GLY A 132 5.39 -19.36 8.96
CA GLY A 132 4.79 -18.59 10.05
C GLY A 132 3.59 -17.71 9.66
N GLY A 133 3.10 -17.80 8.42
CA GLY A 133 1.92 -17.08 7.96
C GLY A 133 2.16 -16.05 6.84
N LEU A 134 1.18 -15.17 6.65
CA LEU A 134 1.18 -14.12 5.64
C LEU A 134 1.58 -12.78 6.24
N ARG A 135 2.46 -12.05 5.56
CA ARG A 135 2.76 -10.64 5.86
C ARG A 135 2.40 -9.76 4.68
N ILE A 136 1.22 -9.14 4.79
CA ILE A 136 0.71 -8.18 3.81
C ILE A 136 1.22 -6.80 4.21
N ARG A 137 1.86 -6.09 3.29
CA ARG A 137 2.54 -4.83 3.55
C ARG A 137 2.09 -3.81 2.53
N GLN A 138 1.85 -2.59 2.97
CA GLN A 138 1.48 -1.51 2.06
C GLN A 138 2.25 -0.27 2.47
N SER A 139 3.13 0.18 1.56
CA SER A 139 4.02 1.32 1.82
C SER A 139 4.91 1.08 3.05
N THR A 140 5.37 2.16 3.67
CA THR A 140 6.37 2.17 4.72
C THR A 140 5.81 1.84 6.11
N ASP A 141 4.50 2.01 6.31
CA ASP A 141 3.88 2.09 7.64
C ASP A 141 2.86 1.00 7.93
N LEU A 142 2.35 0.28 6.92
CA LEU A 142 1.34 -0.76 7.12
C LEU A 142 1.95 -2.15 6.94
N GLU A 143 1.87 -2.97 7.99
CA GLU A 143 2.18 -4.39 7.98
C GLU A 143 1.07 -5.12 8.73
N ILE A 144 0.44 -6.08 8.05
CA ILE A 144 -0.60 -6.95 8.57
C ILE A 144 0.00 -8.36 8.56
N ALA A 145 0.18 -8.94 9.75
CA ALA A 145 0.63 -10.31 9.92
C ALA A 145 -0.59 -11.20 10.25
N LEU A 146 -0.73 -12.31 9.52
CA LEU A 146 -1.79 -13.29 9.71
C LEU A 146 -1.17 -14.67 9.91
N SER A 147 -1.69 -15.46 10.86
CA SER A 147 -1.37 -16.89 10.95
C SER A 147 -2.11 -17.65 9.84
N TRP A 148 -1.73 -18.91 9.58
CA TRP A 148 -2.50 -19.76 8.69
C TRP A 148 -3.85 -20.18 9.29
N ASP A 149 -3.94 -20.29 10.62
CA ASP A 149 -5.20 -20.58 11.35
C ASP A 149 -6.26 -19.49 11.17
N ASP A 150 -5.82 -18.30 10.80
CA ASP A 150 -6.67 -17.13 10.59
C ASP A 150 -7.22 -17.06 9.15
N VAL A 151 -6.63 -17.81 8.21
CA VAL A 151 -6.85 -17.65 6.77
C VAL A 151 -7.81 -18.71 6.27
N LEU A 152 -9.03 -18.30 5.92
CA LEU A 152 -10.04 -19.18 5.34
C LEU A 152 -9.73 -19.52 3.89
N SER A 153 -9.38 -18.52 3.09
CA SER A 153 -9.11 -18.74 1.67
C SER A 153 -8.34 -17.57 1.05
N VAL A 154 -7.51 -17.90 0.06
CA VAL A 154 -6.82 -16.94 -0.80
C VAL A 154 -7.38 -17.11 -2.21
N ALA A 155 -7.91 -16.03 -2.78
CA ALA A 155 -8.49 -16.04 -4.12
C ALA A 155 -7.99 -14.87 -4.96
N ARG A 156 -7.85 -15.11 -6.26
CA ARG A 156 -7.61 -14.03 -7.22
C ARG A 156 -8.91 -13.26 -7.43
N ARG A 157 -8.88 -11.98 -7.11
CA ARG A 157 -10.02 -11.08 -7.28
C ARG A 157 -9.51 -9.74 -7.77
N ARG A 158 -9.70 -9.49 -9.06
CA ARG A 158 -9.37 -8.21 -9.68
C ARG A 158 -10.49 -7.22 -9.43
N GLU A 159 -10.17 -6.10 -8.81
CA GLU A 159 -11.10 -5.00 -8.59
C GLU A 159 -10.39 -3.67 -8.81
N VAL A 160 -10.90 -2.90 -9.77
CA VAL A 160 -10.46 -1.52 -10.03
C VAL A 160 -11.45 -0.61 -9.33
N ARG A 161 -10.95 0.26 -8.47
CA ARG A 161 -11.77 1.09 -7.59
C ARG A 161 -11.29 2.52 -7.60
N HIS A 162 -11.83 3.27 -8.55
CA HIS A 162 -11.57 4.70 -8.62
C HIS A 162 -12.21 5.41 -7.42
N ARG A 163 -11.38 5.95 -6.52
CA ARG A 163 -11.81 6.86 -5.45
C ARG A 163 -12.83 6.28 -4.44
N GLY A 164 -12.79 4.97 -4.19
CA GLY A 164 -13.69 4.32 -3.23
C GLY A 164 -13.16 4.33 -1.78
N PRO A 165 -14.04 4.18 -0.76
CA PRO A 165 -13.64 4.12 0.65
C PRO A 165 -12.70 2.95 0.97
N LYS A 166 -11.58 3.20 1.66
CA LYS A 166 -10.59 2.16 2.02
C LYS A 166 -11.20 0.94 2.75
N PHE A 167 -12.33 1.12 3.41
CA PHE A 167 -13.08 0.07 4.10
C PHE A 167 -14.46 -0.07 3.48
N THR A 168 -14.90 -1.31 3.30
CA THR A 168 -16.29 -1.65 2.96
C THR A 168 -16.84 -2.62 4.00
N PRO A 169 -18.17 -2.67 4.22
CA PRO A 169 -18.77 -3.65 5.12
C PRO A 169 -18.30 -5.06 4.77
N GLY A 170 -17.90 -5.81 5.80
CA GLY A 170 -17.45 -7.19 5.69
C GLY A 170 -18.60 -8.17 5.50
N ARG A 171 -18.26 -9.45 5.51
CA ARG A 171 -19.20 -10.58 5.56
C ARG A 171 -19.80 -10.75 6.97
N THR A 172 -19.04 -10.41 8.01
CA THR A 172 -19.51 -10.49 9.40
C THR A 172 -19.95 -9.13 9.90
N ASP A 173 -21.03 -9.10 10.69
CA ASP A 173 -21.46 -7.89 11.40
C ASP A 173 -20.31 -7.33 12.25
N ASP A 174 -20.14 -6.01 12.24
CA ASP A 174 -19.03 -5.29 12.88
C ASP A 174 -17.61 -5.63 12.37
N ALA A 175 -17.48 -6.30 11.22
CA ALA A 175 -16.21 -6.51 10.54
C ALA A 175 -16.12 -5.72 9.22
N TRP A 176 -14.89 -5.38 8.83
CA TRP A 176 -14.60 -4.59 7.64
C TRP A 176 -13.75 -5.35 6.64
N THR A 177 -14.08 -5.22 5.36
CA THR A 177 -13.15 -5.55 4.29
C THR A 177 -12.19 -4.38 4.08
N VAL A 178 -10.89 -4.61 4.22
CA VAL A 178 -9.87 -3.59 3.94
C VAL A 178 -9.35 -3.71 2.51
N HIS A 179 -9.33 -2.58 1.81
CA HIS A 179 -8.77 -2.46 0.47
C HIS A 179 -7.40 -1.79 0.54
N LEU A 180 -6.39 -2.46 0.00
CA LEU A 180 -5.01 -2.00 -0.12
C LEU A 180 -4.64 -1.90 -1.60
N PRO A 181 -5.26 -0.96 -2.35
CA PRO A 181 -5.02 -0.84 -3.78
C PRO A 181 -3.62 -0.31 -4.08
N MET A 182 -3.11 -0.70 -5.24
CA MET A 182 -2.01 -0.04 -5.91
C MET A 182 -2.53 0.56 -7.20
N GLN A 183 -2.38 1.89 -7.38
CA GLN A 183 -2.92 2.62 -8.55
C GLN A 183 -4.41 2.31 -8.82
N ASP A 184 -5.26 2.44 -7.79
CA ASP A 184 -6.70 2.13 -7.82
C ASP A 184 -7.05 0.65 -8.08
N GLU A 185 -6.09 -0.28 -8.09
CA GLU A 185 -6.34 -1.70 -8.39
C GLU A 185 -5.94 -2.63 -7.24
N THR A 186 -6.76 -3.66 -7.00
CA THR A 186 -6.42 -4.85 -6.19
C THR A 186 -6.60 -6.10 -7.05
N ASN A 187 -5.84 -7.16 -6.77
CA ASN A 187 -5.90 -8.38 -7.57
C ASN A 187 -5.95 -9.69 -6.77
N LEU A 188 -5.73 -9.62 -5.45
CA LEU A 188 -5.87 -10.72 -4.51
C LEU A 188 -6.84 -10.36 -3.39
N SER A 189 -7.56 -11.37 -2.92
CA SER A 189 -8.39 -11.31 -1.73
C SER A 189 -8.04 -12.46 -0.79
N VAL A 190 -7.80 -12.13 0.47
CA VAL A 190 -7.61 -13.09 1.57
C VAL A 190 -8.82 -12.95 2.47
N LYS A 191 -9.61 -14.01 2.60
CA LYS A 191 -10.72 -14.09 3.55
C LYS A 191 -10.21 -14.73 4.84
N LEU A 192 -10.62 -14.18 5.96
CA LEU A 192 -10.28 -14.66 7.28
C LEU A 192 -11.37 -15.63 7.79
N GLU A 193 -10.97 -16.61 8.60
CA GLU A 193 -11.90 -17.53 9.24
C GLU A 193 -12.75 -16.81 10.28
N ARG A 194 -12.10 -15.96 11.06
CA ARG A 194 -12.70 -15.14 12.10
C ARG A 194 -12.29 -13.68 11.88
N PRO A 195 -13.12 -12.69 12.26
CA PRO A 195 -12.69 -11.31 12.18
C PRO A 195 -11.55 -11.02 13.17
N ILE A 196 -10.48 -10.38 12.70
CA ILE A 196 -9.25 -10.12 13.46
C ILE A 196 -9.06 -8.62 13.63
N GLU A 197 -8.57 -8.22 14.79
CA GLU A 197 -8.17 -6.85 15.05
C GLU A 197 -6.80 -6.54 14.45
N VAL A 198 -6.77 -5.59 13.53
CA VAL A 198 -5.56 -5.14 12.87
C VAL A 198 -5.29 -3.69 13.20
N ALA A 199 -4.06 -3.42 13.66
CA ALA A 199 -3.58 -2.08 13.89
C ALA A 199 -3.40 -1.35 12.54
N MET A 200 -4.33 -0.46 12.23
CA MET A 200 -4.20 0.46 11.11
C MET A 200 -3.56 1.77 11.58
N PRO A 201 -2.94 2.53 10.67
CA PRO A 201 -2.41 3.85 10.98
C PRO A 201 -3.45 4.85 11.53
N GLN A 202 -4.75 4.57 11.40
CA GLN A 202 -5.89 5.35 11.90
C GLN A 202 -6.46 4.84 13.24
N GLY A 203 -6.05 3.65 13.70
CA GLY A 203 -6.63 2.96 14.86
C GLY A 203 -6.73 1.45 14.63
N VAL A 204 -7.18 0.71 15.64
CA VAL A 204 -7.44 -0.72 15.51
C VAL A 204 -8.79 -0.94 14.81
N VAL A 205 -8.82 -1.83 13.83
CA VAL A 205 -10.05 -2.19 13.08
C VAL A 205 -10.20 -3.69 13.05
N ARG A 206 -11.42 -4.17 13.27
CA ARG A 206 -11.78 -5.57 13.08
C ARG A 206 -12.06 -5.84 11.61
N ILE A 207 -11.28 -6.72 11.00
CA ILE A 207 -11.37 -7.05 9.57
C ILE A 207 -11.64 -8.52 9.35
N ASP A 208 -12.31 -8.86 8.25
CA ASP A 208 -12.62 -10.25 7.86
C ASP A 208 -12.19 -10.60 6.43
N GLU A 209 -11.89 -9.60 5.61
CA GLU A 209 -11.33 -9.76 4.27
C GLU A 209 -10.28 -8.67 3.99
N ILE A 210 -9.17 -9.07 3.39
CA ILE A 210 -8.11 -8.18 2.93
C ILE A 210 -8.00 -8.29 1.42
N ARG A 211 -8.19 -7.18 0.72
CA ARG A 211 -7.95 -7.06 -0.72
C ARG A 211 -6.70 -6.25 -0.96
N PHE A 212 -5.76 -6.78 -1.74
CA PHE A 212 -4.48 -6.11 -1.99
C PHE A 212 -3.95 -6.39 -3.39
N TRP A 213 -2.93 -5.64 -3.78
CA TRP A 213 -2.20 -5.83 -5.02
C TRP A 213 -0.91 -6.62 -4.80
N ALA A 214 -0.68 -7.64 -5.63
CA ALA A 214 0.62 -8.30 -5.77
C ALA A 214 1.03 -8.33 -7.25
N ASP A 215 2.30 -8.10 -7.56
CA ASP A 215 2.79 -8.07 -8.95
C ASP A 215 2.71 -9.45 -9.63
N ASP A 216 2.79 -10.52 -8.83
CA ASP A 216 2.59 -11.90 -9.26
C ASP A 216 1.57 -12.60 -8.33
N PRO A 217 0.27 -12.55 -8.67
CA PRO A 217 -0.76 -13.18 -7.86
C PRO A 217 -0.67 -14.72 -7.91
N THR A 218 -0.11 -15.28 -8.99
CA THR A 218 0.04 -16.73 -9.14
C THR A 218 1.12 -17.24 -8.21
N ALA A 219 2.31 -16.61 -8.22
CA ALA A 219 3.39 -16.95 -7.30
C ALA A 219 2.98 -16.81 -5.83
N PHE A 220 2.16 -15.81 -5.50
CA PHE A 220 1.60 -15.66 -4.15
C PHE A 220 0.71 -16.85 -3.76
N MET A 221 -0.22 -17.24 -4.63
CA MET A 221 -1.13 -18.36 -4.36
C MET A 221 -0.39 -19.70 -4.31
N ASP A 222 0.60 -19.90 -5.19
CA ASP A 222 1.41 -21.11 -5.21
C ASP A 222 2.28 -21.25 -3.97
N ALA A 223 2.81 -20.14 -3.44
CA ALA A 223 3.50 -20.13 -2.15
C ALA A 223 2.56 -20.37 -0.97
N ALA A 224 1.29 -19.95 -1.06
CA ALA A 224 0.31 -20.09 0.01
C ALA A 224 -0.34 -21.48 0.06
N ARG A 225 -0.51 -22.13 -1.09
CA ARG A 225 -1.23 -23.40 -1.25
C ARG A 225 -0.74 -24.53 -0.32
N PRO A 226 0.58 -24.80 -0.17
CA PRO A 226 1.05 -25.88 0.69
C PRO A 226 0.69 -25.67 2.17
N HIS A 227 0.55 -24.41 2.59
CA HIS A 227 0.24 -24.08 3.98
C HIS A 227 -1.26 -24.12 4.27
N LEU A 228 -2.10 -23.75 3.29
CA LEU A 228 -3.56 -23.91 3.38
C LEU A 228 -3.96 -25.38 3.41
N GLU A 229 -3.27 -26.23 2.65
CA GLU A 229 -3.50 -27.67 2.60
C GLU A 229 -2.94 -28.41 3.83
N ALA A 230 -1.99 -27.82 4.56
CA ALA A 230 -1.44 -28.36 5.80
C ALA A 230 -2.24 -27.95 7.06
N ALA A 231 -3.06 -26.90 6.97
CA ALA A 231 -3.93 -26.45 8.05
C ALA A 231 -5.09 -27.38 8.48
N PRO A 232 -5.57 -28.40 7.70
CA PRO A 232 -6.75 -29.16 8.11
C PRO A 232 -6.48 -30.36 9.04
N ALA A 233 -5.33 -30.46 9.74
CA ALA A 233 -4.99 -31.65 10.53
C ALA A 233 -4.67 -31.46 12.02
N SER A 234 -4.72 -30.24 12.59
CA SER A 234 -4.38 -30.02 14.01
C SER A 234 -5.60 -29.79 14.94
N ALA A 235 -6.76 -30.33 14.58
CA ALA A 235 -7.93 -30.35 15.46
C ALA A 235 -8.69 -31.68 15.32
N ALA A 236 -8.11 -32.75 15.86
CA ALA A 236 -8.79 -33.99 16.20
C ALA A 236 -8.27 -34.48 17.56
#